data_AF-A0A6A0IHD3-F1
#
_entry.id   AF-A0A6A0IHD3-F1
#
_cell.length_a   1.000
_cell.length_b   1.000
_cell.length_c   1.000
_cell.angle_alpha   90.00
_cell.angle_beta   90.00
_cell.angle_gamma   90.00
#
_symmetry.space_group_name_H-M   'P 1'
#
loop_
_entity.id
_entity.type
_entity.pdbx_description
1 polymer ?
#
loop_
_entity_poly.entity_id
_entity_poly.type
_entity_poly.pdbx_seq_one_letter_code
_entity_poly.pdbx_strand_id
1 'polypeptide(L)'
;MDRRLRELLLPGLLDVPGERGSGVGRGRRQGDAEEREAEERGDQGGDHSGGGRTWHGRCVARHPASRGHLPTREGRPAEEACLSPVHTGRTRRTRTLACGLVLAALIVPAAARAGDLTRLVRLKISAGDLLTGEAAVEEYRRTKGLDAEALDAVGWLARGALLLGRSDRAAAHVAELRAAIPGETPEVVVPLGAAVEVEGKLLLAREGRGASLRFLEEELARAKDPALRSRIRKNVNLLSLEGQPAPEVGGTGPAGEPAPSLASLRGRPVLVYLWAAGCGDCKAQAPVLARVLARYRDRGLAVVAPTRLYGDGPGGRTPTPAEEKAEIAKAWGATEGLSSVPVPVDTETMVRYGASATPTIVLVDRKGVVRFYTPTRVSESELARRVEELLAEPS
;
A
#
# COMPACT_ATOMS: atom_id res chain seq x y z
N MET A 1 -14.55 24.29 8.98
CA MET A 1 -13.46 23.69 8.19
C MET A 1 -14.02 23.27 6.85
N ASP A 2 -13.52 23.83 5.74
CA ASP A 2 -14.02 23.57 4.38
C ASP A 2 -13.92 22.07 4.03
N ARG A 3 -14.94 21.52 3.38
CA ARG A 3 -15.01 20.11 2.92
C ARG A 3 -13.82 19.77 2.02
N ARG A 4 -13.36 20.71 1.18
CA ARG A 4 -12.14 20.55 0.37
C ARG A 4 -10.87 20.45 1.20
N LEU A 5 -10.77 21.19 2.31
CA LEU A 5 -9.63 21.06 3.24
C LEU A 5 -9.60 19.67 3.87
N ARG A 6 -10.77 19.11 4.25
CA ARG A 6 -10.85 17.76 4.80
C ARG A 6 -10.39 16.70 3.79
N GLU A 7 -10.81 16.82 2.54
CA GLU A 7 -10.43 15.91 1.44
C GLU A 7 -8.93 16.01 1.06
N LEU A 8 -8.32 17.20 1.15
CA LEU A 8 -6.87 17.41 0.90
C LEU A 8 -5.97 16.91 2.04
N LEU A 9 -6.49 16.82 3.26
CA LEU A 9 -5.75 16.38 4.44
C LEU A 9 -5.67 14.84 4.58
N LEU A 10 -6.54 14.10 3.90
CA LEU A 10 -6.74 12.65 4.05
C LEU A 10 -5.94 11.70 3.13
N PRO A 11 -5.39 12.05 1.95
CA PRO A 11 -4.75 11.06 1.09
C PRO A 11 -3.36 10.66 1.65
N GLY A 12 -3.23 9.44 2.18
CA GLY A 12 -1.94 8.79 2.46
C GLY A 12 -1.78 8.09 3.82
N LEU A 13 -2.78 8.13 4.71
CA LEU A 13 -2.61 7.53 6.05
C LEU A 13 -2.96 6.03 6.14
N LEU A 14 -3.77 5.51 5.21
CA LEU A 14 -4.32 4.14 5.29
C LEU A 14 -3.53 3.09 4.49
N ASP A 15 -2.40 3.46 3.88
CA ASP A 15 -1.62 2.52 3.08
C ASP A 15 -0.71 1.65 3.98
N VAL A 16 -1.25 0.53 4.46
CA VAL A 16 -0.50 -0.53 5.12
C VAL A 16 0.03 -1.47 4.02
N PRO A 17 1.35 -1.62 3.83
CA PRO A 17 1.87 -2.65 2.93
C PRO A 17 1.47 -4.03 3.45
N GLY A 18 0.66 -4.75 2.67
CA GLY A 18 0.22 -6.11 3.00
C GLY A 18 1.42 -7.07 3.04
N GLU A 19 1.64 -7.69 4.20
CA GLU A 19 2.56 -8.81 4.32
C GLU A 19 1.93 -10.10 3.76
N ARG A 20 2.81 -10.89 3.12
CA ARG A 20 2.54 -12.24 2.65
C ARG A 20 2.30 -13.16 3.85
N GLY A 21 1.05 -13.51 4.10
CA GLY A 21 0.66 -14.60 4.99
C GLY A 21 0.35 -15.86 4.18
N SER A 22 1.23 -16.84 4.27
CA SER A 22 0.98 -18.22 3.85
C SER A 22 -0.30 -18.76 4.48
N GLY A 23 -1.21 -19.27 3.66
CA GLY A 23 -2.51 -19.76 4.10
C GLY A 23 -2.42 -21.02 4.95
N VAL A 24 -3.24 -21.06 6.00
CA VAL A 24 -3.95 -22.27 6.44
C VAL A 24 -5.38 -21.84 6.76
N GLY A 25 -6.31 -22.23 5.90
CA GLY A 25 -7.73 -21.93 6.05
C GLY A 25 -8.37 -22.76 7.17
N ARG A 26 -9.27 -22.14 7.92
CA ARG A 26 -10.43 -22.78 8.55
C ARG A 26 -11.54 -21.74 8.64
N GLY A 27 -12.56 -21.93 7.81
CA GLY A 27 -13.76 -21.11 7.83
C GLY A 27 -14.63 -21.41 9.05
N ARG A 28 -15.35 -20.38 9.51
CA ARG A 28 -16.65 -20.51 10.16
C ARG A 28 -17.53 -19.34 9.75
N ARG A 29 -18.73 -19.70 9.30
CA ARG A 29 -19.86 -18.82 9.03
C ARG A 29 -20.57 -18.53 10.36
N GLN A 30 -20.90 -17.28 10.58
CA GLN A 30 -21.95 -16.75 11.47
C GLN A 30 -22.08 -15.29 11.03
N GLY A 31 -23.20 -14.77 10.55
CA GLY A 31 -24.59 -15.11 10.83
C GLY A 31 -25.22 -13.77 11.22
N ASP A 32 -25.63 -13.00 10.21
CA ASP A 32 -26.19 -11.65 10.38
C ASP A 32 -27.64 -11.73 10.88
N ALA A 33 -27.88 -11.09 12.02
CA ALA A 33 -29.14 -10.72 12.65
C ALA A 33 -28.74 -9.50 13.52
N GLU A 34 -29.32 -8.30 13.43
CA GLU A 34 -30.72 -7.89 13.56
C GLU A 34 -30.81 -6.38 13.22
N GLU A 35 -32.04 -5.85 13.28
CA GLU A 35 -32.45 -4.42 13.23
C GLU A 35 -32.78 -3.82 11.86
N ARG A 36 -34.02 -4.06 11.42
CA ARG A 36 -34.90 -3.00 10.90
C ARG A 36 -36.32 -3.22 11.39
N GLU A 37 -36.78 -2.30 12.24
CA GLU A 37 -38.18 -2.14 12.64
C GLU A 37 -39.04 -1.80 11.42
N ALA A 38 -40.20 -2.45 11.32
CA ALA A 38 -41.19 -2.26 10.29
C ALA A 38 -42.42 -1.53 10.86
N GLU A 39 -42.87 -0.55 10.11
CA GLU A 39 -44.07 0.24 10.30
C GLU A 39 -45.29 -0.54 9.77
N GLU A 40 -46.27 -0.80 10.64
CA GLU A 40 -47.53 -1.48 10.31
C GLU A 40 -48.57 -0.52 9.72
N ARG A 41 -49.16 -0.92 8.59
CA ARG A 41 -50.54 -0.70 8.08
C ARG A 41 -50.52 -1.31 6.66
N GLY A 42 -51.07 -2.49 6.40
CA GLY A 42 -52.45 -2.89 6.63
C GLY A 42 -53.17 -2.80 5.28
N ASP A 43 -53.09 -3.85 4.46
CA ASP A 43 -54.10 -4.08 3.41
C ASP A 43 -54.21 -5.56 3.05
N GLN A 44 -55.46 -6.01 2.91
CA GLN A 44 -55.89 -7.39 2.77
C GLN A 44 -56.08 -7.71 1.28
N GLY A 45 -55.65 -8.90 0.86
CA GLY A 45 -55.94 -9.44 -0.47
C GLY A 45 -55.74 -10.95 -0.51
N GLY A 46 -56.83 -11.71 -0.30
CA GLY A 46 -56.96 -13.07 -0.85
C GLY A 46 -57.19 -12.96 -2.37
N ASP A 47 -57.18 -13.99 -3.19
CA ASP A 47 -57.28 -15.45 -3.07
C ASP A 47 -56.92 -16.01 -4.48
N HIS A 48 -56.87 -17.34 -4.63
CA HIS A 48 -56.98 -18.16 -5.86
C HIS A 48 -55.75 -18.99 -6.29
N SER A 49 -55.73 -20.22 -5.77
CA SER A 49 -55.85 -21.49 -6.52
C SER A 49 -54.79 -21.94 -7.53
N GLY A 50 -54.34 -23.20 -7.35
CA GLY A 50 -54.35 -24.18 -8.46
C GLY A 50 -53.17 -25.16 -8.58
N GLY A 51 -53.37 -26.42 -8.15
CA GLY A 51 -52.83 -27.69 -8.71
C GLY A 51 -51.30 -27.90 -8.71
N GLY A 52 -50.71 -29.00 -8.23
CA GLY A 52 -51.18 -30.38 -8.13
C GLY A 52 -50.19 -31.30 -8.88
N ARG A 53 -49.46 -32.16 -8.15
CA ARG A 53 -49.19 -33.59 -8.42
C ARG A 53 -47.89 -34.08 -7.76
N THR A 54 -48.07 -35.10 -6.93
CA THR A 54 -47.09 -35.93 -6.23
C THR A 54 -46.95 -37.31 -6.90
N TRP A 55 -45.80 -37.96 -6.75
CA TRP A 55 -45.60 -39.43 -6.67
C TRP A 55 -44.31 -39.65 -5.83
N HIS A 56 -44.37 -40.10 -4.56
CA HIS A 56 -44.32 -41.48 -4.02
C HIS A 56 -43.01 -42.27 -4.31
N GLY A 57 -42.32 -42.94 -3.37
CA GLY A 57 -42.65 -43.41 -2.01
C GLY A 57 -41.44 -43.49 -1.05
N ARG A 58 -41.65 -43.37 0.28
CA ARG A 58 -41.81 -44.42 1.33
C ARG A 58 -40.52 -45.23 1.63
N CYS A 59 -39.87 -45.04 2.80
CA CYS A 59 -40.07 -45.71 4.11
C CYS A 59 -39.39 -47.12 4.18
N VAL A 60 -38.69 -47.64 5.21
CA VAL A 60 -38.56 -47.39 6.65
C VAL A 60 -37.33 -48.17 7.23
N ALA A 61 -36.87 -47.69 8.39
CA ALA A 61 -35.94 -48.19 9.42
C ALA A 61 -35.63 -49.70 9.61
N ARG A 62 -34.44 -50.00 10.18
CA ARG A 62 -34.24 -50.38 11.62
C ARG A 62 -32.80 -50.82 11.95
N HIS A 63 -32.39 -50.46 13.17
CA HIS A 63 -31.29 -50.98 14.00
C HIS A 63 -31.38 -52.50 14.27
N PRO A 64 -30.30 -53.20 14.69
CA PRO A 64 -29.97 -53.29 16.13
C PRO A 64 -28.48 -53.34 16.49
N ALA A 65 -28.23 -53.09 17.78
CA ALA A 65 -26.98 -53.24 18.52
C ALA A 65 -26.80 -54.69 19.06
N SER A 66 -25.58 -55.08 19.47
CA SER A 66 -25.26 -55.43 20.89
C SER A 66 -23.98 -56.29 21.08
N ARG A 67 -23.32 -56.08 22.25
CA ARG A 67 -22.41 -56.96 23.05
C ARG A 67 -21.01 -57.27 22.47
N GLY A 68 -19.88 -57.22 23.19
CA GLY A 68 -19.55 -57.12 24.63
C GLY A 68 -18.76 -58.34 25.11
N HIS A 69 -17.47 -58.21 25.50
CA HIS A 69 -16.76 -58.86 26.64
C HIS A 69 -15.20 -58.83 26.56
N LEU A 70 -14.58 -58.52 27.71
CA LEU A 70 -13.18 -58.75 28.18
C LEU A 70 -12.98 -60.26 28.58
N PRO A 71 -11.81 -60.84 29.02
CA PRO A 71 -10.72 -60.24 29.85
C PRO A 71 -9.27 -60.85 29.81
N THR A 72 -8.35 -60.23 30.60
CA THR A 72 -7.23 -60.77 31.46
C THR A 72 -6.00 -61.58 30.94
N ARG A 73 -4.79 -61.10 31.32
CA ARG A 73 -3.80 -61.63 32.32
C ARG A 73 -2.32 -61.74 31.87
N GLU A 74 -1.45 -61.52 32.87
CA GLU A 74 0.01 -61.38 32.96
C GLU A 74 0.88 -62.60 32.58
N GLY A 75 2.18 -62.35 32.31
CA GLY A 75 3.26 -63.35 32.39
C GLY A 75 4.64 -62.86 31.87
N ARG A 76 5.64 -62.79 32.76
CA ARG A 76 7.12 -62.72 32.56
C ARG A 76 7.72 -64.03 33.18
N PRO A 77 9.05 -64.33 33.22
CA PRO A 77 10.26 -63.97 32.44
C PRO A 77 11.21 -65.20 32.15
N ALA A 78 12.48 -64.95 31.75
CA ALA A 78 13.76 -65.71 31.88
C ALA A 78 14.50 -65.83 30.51
N GLU A 79 15.78 -65.51 30.24
CA GLU A 79 17.15 -65.53 30.84
C GLU A 79 18.06 -66.61 30.18
N GLU A 80 19.39 -66.34 30.16
CA GLU A 80 20.56 -67.14 29.72
C GLU A 80 21.00 -67.13 28.23
N ALA A 81 22.27 -67.18 27.82
CA ALA A 81 23.61 -66.99 28.41
C ALA A 81 24.71 -67.14 27.30
N CYS A 82 25.97 -66.84 27.68
CA CYS A 82 27.28 -67.25 27.10
C CYS A 82 27.95 -66.34 26.03
N LEU A 83 29.27 -66.09 25.97
CA LEU A 83 30.50 -66.31 26.79
C LEU A 83 31.63 -65.46 26.12
N SER A 84 32.63 -64.97 26.88
CA SER A 84 33.84 -64.22 26.41
C SER A 84 35.08 -65.17 26.25
N PRO A 85 36.39 -64.77 26.22
CA PRO A 85 37.11 -63.50 25.98
C PRO A 85 38.41 -63.63 25.12
N VAL A 86 39.08 -62.53 24.70
CA VAL A 86 40.58 -62.41 24.62
C VAL A 86 41.00 -60.93 24.71
N HIS A 87 41.97 -60.63 25.58
CA HIS A 87 42.68 -59.34 25.73
C HIS A 87 43.81 -59.15 24.69
N THR A 88 44.07 -57.92 24.25
CA THR A 88 45.42 -57.32 24.21
C THR A 88 45.31 -55.81 23.98
N GLY A 89 46.08 -55.03 24.75
CA GLY A 89 45.93 -53.57 24.87
C GLY A 89 46.71 -52.73 23.86
N ARG A 90 46.38 -51.43 23.80
CA ARG A 90 47.36 -50.34 23.67
C ARG A 90 46.71 -48.96 23.91
N THR A 91 47.24 -48.26 24.91
CA THR A 91 47.51 -46.81 24.97
C THR A 91 46.42 -45.78 24.58
N ARG A 92 45.96 -45.08 25.64
CA ARG A 92 45.74 -43.62 25.77
C ARG A 92 45.60 -42.78 24.49
N ARG A 93 44.45 -42.09 24.37
CA ARG A 93 44.37 -40.64 24.13
C ARG A 93 42.95 -40.14 24.47
N THR A 94 42.84 -39.45 25.59
CA THR A 94 41.69 -38.60 25.93
C THR A 94 41.57 -37.51 24.88
N ARG A 95 40.42 -37.45 24.19
CA ARG A 95 39.99 -36.29 23.41
C ARG A 95 38.71 -35.75 24.04
N THR A 96 38.88 -34.65 24.75
CA THR A 96 37.84 -33.74 25.21
C THR A 96 37.04 -33.26 24.00
N LEU A 97 35.75 -33.56 23.95
CA LEU A 97 34.79 -32.96 23.01
C LEU A 97 34.41 -31.59 23.55
N ALA A 98 35.00 -30.52 22.98
CA ALA A 98 34.52 -29.16 23.18
C ALA A 98 33.32 -28.94 22.25
N CYS A 99 32.11 -28.85 22.82
CA CYS A 99 30.92 -28.35 22.14
C CYS A 99 31.09 -26.83 21.90
N GLY A 100 31.55 -26.46 20.70
CA GLY A 100 31.47 -25.09 20.21
C GLY A 100 30.11 -24.83 19.57
N LEU A 101 29.17 -24.25 20.32
CA LEU A 101 27.95 -23.66 19.78
C LEU A 101 28.33 -22.37 19.03
N VAL A 102 28.48 -22.45 17.71
CA VAL A 102 28.58 -21.26 16.86
C VAL A 102 27.17 -20.71 16.70
N LEU A 103 26.84 -19.68 17.49
CA LEU A 103 25.64 -18.88 17.28
C LEU A 103 25.87 -18.02 16.03
N ALA A 104 25.44 -18.51 14.87
CA ALA A 104 25.40 -17.71 13.66
C ALA A 104 24.31 -16.65 13.82
N ALA A 105 24.69 -15.45 14.27
CA ALA A 105 23.83 -14.29 14.24
C ALA A 105 23.48 -13.98 12.78
N LEU A 106 22.26 -14.29 12.38
CA LEU A 106 21.68 -13.85 11.12
C LEU A 106 21.51 -12.33 11.18
N ILE A 107 22.53 -11.60 10.72
CA ILE A 107 22.42 -10.18 10.44
C ILE A 107 21.60 -10.07 9.15
N VAL A 108 20.30 -9.80 9.32
CA VAL A 108 19.40 -9.48 8.22
C VAL A 108 19.68 -8.02 7.80
N PRO A 109 19.99 -7.73 6.52
CA PRO A 109 20.15 -6.35 6.07
C PRO A 109 18.81 -5.63 6.02
N ALA A 110 18.80 -4.38 6.49
CA ALA A 110 17.66 -3.49 6.48
C ALA A 110 17.26 -3.08 5.05
N ALA A 111 16.23 -3.73 4.51
CA ALA A 111 15.36 -3.05 3.55
C ALA A 111 14.59 -1.95 4.31
N ALA A 112 14.33 -0.81 3.67
CA ALA A 112 13.58 0.32 4.21
C ALA A 112 12.15 -0.09 4.63
N ARG A 113 12.06 -0.73 5.79
CA ARG A 113 10.84 -0.97 6.55
C ARG A 113 10.66 0.25 7.42
N ALA A 114 9.42 0.71 7.56
CA ALA A 114 9.09 1.47 8.77
C ALA A 114 9.58 0.63 9.95
N GLY A 115 10.52 1.16 10.72
CA GLY A 115 10.97 0.47 11.92
C GLY A 115 9.81 0.31 12.91
N ASP A 116 10.02 -0.53 13.92
CA ASP A 116 8.97 -0.93 14.86
C ASP A 116 8.30 0.29 15.53
N LEU A 117 9.05 1.37 15.78
CA LEU A 117 8.51 2.62 16.32
C LEU A 117 7.56 3.29 15.33
N THR A 118 8.00 3.48 14.09
CA THR A 118 7.18 4.14 13.06
C THR A 118 5.88 3.38 12.83
N ARG A 119 5.93 2.04 12.82
CA ARG A 119 4.74 1.20 12.73
C ARG A 119 3.82 1.40 13.94
N LEU A 120 4.37 1.40 15.15
CA LEU A 120 3.61 1.64 16.38
C LEU A 120 2.92 3.01 16.37
N VAL A 121 3.65 4.08 16.05
CA VAL A 121 3.11 5.45 16.01
C VAL A 121 1.98 5.58 14.99
N ARG A 122 2.14 4.97 13.80
CA ARG A 122 1.06 4.93 12.80
C ARG A 122 -0.20 4.25 13.32
N LEU A 123 -0.07 3.12 14.02
CA LEU A 123 -1.20 2.44 14.64
C LEU A 123 -1.89 3.33 15.69
N LYS A 124 -1.11 4.02 16.53
CA LYS A 124 -1.65 4.95 17.54
C LYS A 124 -2.41 6.12 16.92
N ILE A 125 -1.85 6.75 15.89
CA ILE A 125 -2.52 7.83 15.16
C ILE A 125 -3.81 7.34 14.50
N SER A 126 -3.81 6.14 13.91
CA SER A 126 -5.01 5.57 13.30
C SER A 126 -6.15 5.34 14.31
N ALA A 127 -5.82 5.14 15.59
CA ALA A 127 -6.77 5.04 16.70
C ALA A 127 -7.15 6.41 17.30
N GLY A 128 -6.65 7.52 16.75
CA GLY A 128 -6.86 8.87 17.29
C GLY A 128 -6.05 9.17 18.56
N ASP A 129 -5.13 8.29 18.93
CA ASP A 129 -4.36 8.35 20.17
C ASP A 129 -2.97 8.97 19.91
N LEU A 130 -2.95 10.30 19.73
CA LEU A 130 -1.69 11.03 19.53
C LEU A 130 -0.77 10.97 20.75
N LEU A 131 -1.34 10.98 21.97
CA LEU A 131 -0.56 11.09 23.21
C LEU A 131 0.29 9.85 23.44
N THR A 132 -0.24 8.64 23.23
CA THR A 132 0.59 7.44 23.38
C THR A 132 1.57 7.25 22.22
N GLY A 133 1.29 7.83 21.05
CA GLY A 133 2.28 7.96 19.98
C GLY A 133 3.46 8.85 20.38
N GLU A 134 3.18 10.03 20.93
CA GLU A 134 4.21 10.97 21.45
C GLU A 134 5.05 10.29 22.56
N ALA A 135 4.39 9.59 23.49
CA ALA A 135 5.08 8.86 24.56
C ALA A 135 5.99 7.74 24.03
N ALA A 136 5.58 7.03 22.97
CA ALA A 136 6.41 5.98 22.37
C ALA A 136 7.69 6.55 21.72
N VAL A 137 7.59 7.71 21.07
CA VAL A 137 8.75 8.40 20.48
C VAL A 137 9.70 8.89 21.58
N GLU A 138 9.16 9.48 22.66
CA GLU A 138 9.97 9.92 23.80
C GLU A 138 10.74 8.78 24.46
N GLU A 139 10.09 7.63 24.68
CA GLU A 139 10.75 6.44 25.24
C GLU A 139 11.83 5.87 24.30
N TYR A 140 11.55 5.80 23.01
CA TYR A 140 12.55 5.40 22.02
C TYR A 140 13.77 6.31 22.05
N ARG A 141 13.56 7.63 22.11
CA ARG A 141 14.65 8.60 22.18
C ARG A 141 15.52 8.44 23.41
N ARG A 142 14.93 8.16 24.58
CA ARG A 142 15.68 7.92 25.82
C ARG A 142 16.58 6.70 25.74
N THR A 143 16.16 5.69 25.00
CA THR A 143 16.85 4.40 24.93
C THR A 143 17.83 4.29 23.76
N LYS A 144 17.50 4.89 22.60
CA LYS A 144 18.25 4.75 21.34
C LYS A 144 18.71 6.06 20.71
N GLY A 145 18.25 7.21 21.21
CA GLY A 145 18.54 8.53 20.64
C GLY A 145 17.62 8.93 19.50
N LEU A 146 17.96 10.03 18.82
CA LEU A 146 17.19 10.62 17.72
C LEU A 146 17.81 10.22 16.37
N ASP A 147 17.55 8.99 15.95
CA ASP A 147 17.96 8.46 14.64
C ASP A 147 16.90 8.73 13.55
N ALA A 148 17.14 8.23 12.34
CA ALA A 148 16.22 8.39 11.21
C ALA A 148 14.83 7.77 11.47
N GLU A 149 14.73 6.67 12.21
CA GLU A 149 13.46 6.03 12.56
C GLU A 149 12.66 6.91 13.53
N ALA A 150 13.33 7.47 14.55
CA ALA A 150 12.71 8.41 15.46
C ALA A 150 12.21 9.67 14.74
N LEU A 151 13.00 10.22 13.81
CA LEU A 151 12.57 11.35 13.00
C LEU A 151 11.38 11.01 12.09
N ASP A 152 11.37 9.82 11.49
CA ASP A 152 10.22 9.34 10.72
C ASP A 152 8.95 9.27 11.56
N ALA A 153 9.05 8.74 12.78
CA ALA A 153 7.96 8.67 13.72
C ALA A 153 7.43 10.06 14.10
N VAL A 154 8.30 11.06 14.28
CA VAL A 154 7.89 12.47 14.49
C VAL A 154 7.17 13.02 13.26
N GLY A 155 7.63 12.70 12.06
CA GLY A 155 6.93 13.03 10.82
C GLY A 155 5.50 12.49 10.79
N TRP A 156 5.28 11.29 11.32
CA TRP A 156 3.93 10.75 11.52
C TRP A 156 3.15 11.50 12.60
N LEU A 157 3.76 11.81 13.75
CA LEU A 157 3.11 12.61 14.79
C LEU A 157 2.66 13.99 14.28
N ALA A 158 3.47 14.66 13.45
CA ALA A 158 3.13 15.93 12.81
C ALA A 158 1.86 15.80 11.94
N ARG A 159 1.80 14.76 11.08
CA ARG A 159 0.62 14.46 10.25
C ARG A 159 -0.60 14.09 11.09
N GLY A 160 -0.42 13.26 12.11
CA GLY A 160 -1.48 12.82 13.02
C GLY A 160 -2.07 13.96 13.83
N ALA A 161 -1.22 14.84 14.36
CA ALA A 161 -1.64 16.05 15.08
C ALA A 161 -2.48 16.95 14.16
N LEU A 162 -2.05 17.17 12.92
CA LEU A 162 -2.79 17.96 11.95
C LEU A 162 -4.15 17.32 11.62
N LEU A 163 -4.19 16.00 11.39
CA LEU A 163 -5.42 15.25 11.11
C LEU A 163 -6.44 15.37 12.25
N LEU A 164 -5.97 15.37 13.49
CA LEU A 164 -6.78 15.53 14.70
C LEU A 164 -7.12 16.98 15.04
N GLY A 165 -6.81 17.93 14.15
CA GLY A 165 -7.08 19.36 14.34
C GLY A 165 -6.20 20.05 15.38
N ARG A 166 -5.10 19.43 15.78
CA ARG A 166 -4.14 19.96 16.78
C ARG A 166 -3.01 20.71 16.07
N SER A 167 -3.34 21.83 15.44
CA SER A 167 -2.41 22.59 14.58
C SER A 167 -1.15 23.06 15.31
N ASP A 168 -1.23 23.45 16.58
CA ASP A 168 -0.06 23.89 17.34
C ASP A 168 0.89 22.74 17.68
N ARG A 169 0.34 21.54 17.96
CA ARG A 169 1.14 20.32 18.13
C ARG A 169 1.78 19.90 16.82
N ALA A 170 1.05 19.99 15.70
CA ALA A 170 1.62 19.72 14.39
C ALA A 170 2.79 20.66 14.07
N ALA A 171 2.63 21.96 14.36
CA ALA A 171 3.69 22.95 14.18
C ALA A 171 4.91 22.67 15.08
N ALA A 172 4.70 22.24 16.33
CA ALA A 172 5.80 21.86 17.22
C ALA A 172 6.61 20.66 16.68
N HIS A 173 5.93 19.62 16.19
CA HIS A 173 6.60 18.46 15.57
C HIS A 173 7.35 18.85 14.28
N VAL A 174 6.81 19.78 13.48
CA VAL A 174 7.52 20.34 12.31
C VAL A 174 8.78 21.09 12.74
N ALA A 175 8.68 21.97 13.74
CA ALA A 175 9.82 22.74 14.22
C ALA A 175 10.94 21.82 14.76
N GLU A 176 10.58 20.75 15.45
CA GLU A 176 11.52 19.72 15.88
C GLU A 176 12.24 19.05 14.71
N LEU A 177 11.49 18.61 13.69
CA LEU A 177 12.08 18.00 12.48
C LEU A 177 13.05 18.96 11.78
N ARG A 178 12.67 20.24 11.62
CA ARG A 178 13.51 21.25 10.98
C ARG A 178 14.80 21.52 11.77
N ALA A 179 14.73 21.50 13.10
CA ALA A 179 15.91 21.67 13.95
C ALA A 179 16.85 20.45 13.88
N ALA A 180 16.29 19.24 13.79
CA ALA A 180 17.06 18.00 13.77
C ALA A 180 17.61 17.63 12.37
N ILE A 181 17.03 18.17 11.30
CA ILE A 181 17.39 17.87 9.91
C ILE A 181 18.02 19.13 9.27
N PRO A 182 19.34 19.34 9.41
CA PRO A 182 20.01 20.54 8.88
C PRO A 182 20.17 20.52 7.35
N GLY A 183 19.97 19.36 6.72
CA GLY A 183 20.16 19.19 5.29
C GLY A 183 19.54 17.91 4.76
N GLU A 184 19.46 17.82 3.44
CA GLU A 184 18.91 16.69 2.73
C GLU A 184 19.94 15.55 2.64
N THR A 185 19.68 14.43 3.33
CA THR A 185 20.41 13.15 3.17
C THR A 185 19.42 12.03 2.87
N PRO A 186 19.85 10.90 2.26
CA PRO A 186 18.95 9.80 1.90
C PRO A 186 18.10 9.28 3.07
N GLU A 187 18.66 9.25 4.27
CA GLU A 187 18.02 8.71 5.49
C GLU A 187 16.90 9.62 6.01
N VAL A 188 16.93 10.91 5.69
CA VAL A 188 16.00 11.92 6.23
C VAL A 188 15.06 12.52 5.17
N VAL A 189 15.06 12.00 3.94
CA VAL A 189 14.12 12.42 2.88
C VAL A 189 12.65 12.26 3.31
N VAL A 190 12.31 11.15 3.97
CA VAL A 190 10.94 10.85 4.41
C VAL A 190 10.47 11.80 5.52
N PRO A 191 11.21 11.99 6.63
CA PRO A 191 10.78 12.90 7.68
C PRO A 191 10.86 14.37 7.25
N LEU A 192 11.84 14.77 6.43
CA LEU A 192 11.90 16.12 5.86
C LEU A 192 10.69 16.40 4.95
N GLY A 193 10.33 15.45 4.09
CA GLY A 193 9.12 15.56 3.28
C GLY A 193 7.84 15.65 4.11
N ALA A 194 7.80 15.02 5.29
CA ALA A 194 6.69 15.15 6.24
C ALA A 194 6.61 16.55 6.84
N ALA A 195 7.74 17.13 7.24
CA ALA A 195 7.81 18.50 7.74
C ALA A 195 7.28 19.50 6.71
N VAL A 196 7.78 19.43 5.47
CA VAL A 196 7.32 20.30 4.36
C VAL A 196 5.84 20.14 4.08
N GLU A 197 5.33 18.90 4.03
CA GLU A 197 3.92 18.62 3.81
C GLU A 197 3.03 19.27 4.89
N VAL A 198 3.37 19.07 6.16
CA VAL A 198 2.57 19.55 7.28
C VAL A 198 2.65 21.08 7.37
N GLU A 199 3.83 21.67 7.17
CA GLU A 199 4.03 23.11 7.14
C GLU A 199 3.23 23.78 6.01
N GLY A 200 3.28 23.22 4.80
CA GLY A 200 2.49 23.69 3.67
C GLY A 200 0.99 23.64 3.93
N LYS A 201 0.50 22.60 4.61
CA LYS A 201 -0.92 22.46 5.01
C LYS A 201 -1.29 23.43 6.14
N LEU A 202 -0.39 23.72 7.08
CA LEU A 202 -0.61 24.74 8.12
C LEU A 202 -0.69 26.15 7.50
N LEU A 203 0.19 26.49 6.57
CA LEU A 203 0.15 27.75 5.81
C LEU A 203 -1.14 27.86 4.99
N LEU A 204 -1.57 26.78 4.34
CA LEU A 204 -2.86 26.76 3.63
C LEU A 204 -4.03 27.12 4.55
N ALA A 205 -4.05 26.55 5.76
CA ALA A 205 -5.13 26.80 6.72
C ALA A 205 -5.09 28.20 7.33
N ARG A 206 -3.89 28.76 7.57
CA ARG A 206 -3.70 30.06 8.24
C ARG A 206 -3.75 31.25 7.28
N GLU A 207 -3.17 31.11 6.09
CA GLU A 207 -2.89 32.20 5.16
C GLU A 207 -3.43 31.97 3.74
N GLY A 208 -3.95 30.76 3.47
CA GLY A 208 -4.59 30.42 2.21
C GLY A 208 -3.65 29.85 1.14
N ARG A 209 -4.24 29.54 -0.02
CA ARG A 209 -3.60 28.78 -1.11
C ARG A 209 -2.33 29.42 -1.65
N GLY A 210 -2.31 30.76 -1.77
CA GLY A 210 -1.15 31.48 -2.32
C GLY A 210 0.10 31.36 -1.44
N ALA A 211 -0.05 31.45 -0.12
CA ALA A 211 1.06 31.30 0.81
C ALA A 211 1.63 29.88 0.81
N SER A 212 0.73 28.88 0.85
CA SER A 212 1.11 27.47 0.77
C SER A 212 1.88 27.14 -0.51
N LEU A 213 1.40 27.61 -1.67
CA LEU A 213 2.07 27.36 -2.96
C LEU A 213 3.44 28.01 -3.04
N ARG A 214 3.61 29.26 -2.58
CA ARG A 214 4.93 29.92 -2.56
C ARG A 214 5.93 29.12 -1.73
N PHE A 215 5.55 28.76 -0.51
CA PHE A 215 6.39 27.95 0.37
C PHE A 215 6.79 26.61 -0.26
N LEU A 216 5.82 25.87 -0.83
CA LEU A 216 6.08 24.57 -1.44
C LEU A 216 6.98 24.67 -2.68
N GLU A 217 6.80 25.68 -3.53
CA GLU A 217 7.67 25.88 -4.71
C GLU A 217 9.09 26.30 -4.31
N GLU A 218 9.24 27.11 -3.25
CA GLU A 218 10.55 27.46 -2.70
C GLU A 218 11.28 26.23 -2.13
N GLU A 219 10.59 25.37 -1.37
CA GLU A 219 11.16 24.11 -0.88
C GLU A 219 11.52 23.17 -2.03
N LEU A 220 10.67 23.11 -3.06
CA LEU A 220 10.92 22.29 -4.24
C LEU A 220 12.12 22.77 -5.05
N ALA A 221 12.35 24.08 -5.14
CA ALA A 221 13.52 24.65 -5.81
C ALA A 221 14.83 24.31 -5.09
N ARG A 222 14.77 24.05 -3.77
CA ARG A 222 15.94 23.65 -2.96
C ARG A 222 16.18 22.14 -2.97
N ALA A 223 15.12 21.33 -3.11
CA ALA A 223 15.19 19.87 -3.04
C ALA A 223 15.96 19.25 -4.23
N LYS A 224 16.85 18.30 -3.95
CA LYS A 224 17.68 17.64 -4.97
C LYS A 224 17.24 16.20 -5.23
N ASP A 225 16.94 15.47 -4.17
CA ASP A 225 16.54 14.07 -4.19
C ASP A 225 15.19 13.90 -4.92
N PRO A 226 15.10 13.03 -5.93
CA PRO A 226 13.86 12.83 -6.68
C PRO A 226 12.66 12.41 -5.81
N ALA A 227 12.90 11.65 -4.74
CA ALA A 227 11.86 11.22 -3.83
C ALA A 227 11.40 12.35 -2.90
N LEU A 228 12.27 13.28 -2.50
CA LEU A 228 11.86 14.52 -1.84
C LEU A 228 11.10 15.45 -2.80
N ARG A 229 11.66 15.70 -3.99
CA ARG A 229 11.04 16.52 -5.04
C ARG A 229 9.63 16.02 -5.37
N SER A 230 9.45 14.70 -5.52
CA SER A 230 8.13 14.09 -5.76
C SER A 230 7.15 14.34 -4.61
N ARG A 231 7.59 14.25 -3.34
CA ARG A 231 6.74 14.48 -2.16
C ARG A 231 6.27 15.93 -2.08
N ILE A 232 7.15 16.88 -2.39
CA ILE A 232 6.81 18.31 -2.39
C ILE A 232 5.89 18.61 -3.59
N ARG A 233 6.26 18.16 -4.79
CA ARG A 233 5.45 18.36 -6.01
C ARG A 233 4.06 17.74 -5.90
N LYS A 234 3.88 16.62 -5.19
CA LYS A 234 2.56 16.06 -4.85
C LYS A 234 1.67 17.11 -4.17
N ASN A 235 2.20 17.79 -3.14
CA ASN A 235 1.45 18.78 -2.39
C ASN A 235 1.17 20.04 -3.21
N VAL A 236 2.10 20.44 -4.09
CA VAL A 236 1.83 21.49 -5.09
C VAL A 236 0.67 21.07 -6.01
N ASN A 237 0.75 19.86 -6.59
CA ASN A 237 -0.21 19.39 -7.59
C ASN A 237 -1.62 19.21 -7.01
N LEU A 238 -1.74 18.76 -5.76
CA LEU A 238 -3.01 18.72 -5.01
C LEU A 238 -3.67 20.10 -4.92
N LEU A 239 -2.89 21.18 -4.93
CA LEU A 239 -3.39 22.54 -4.84
C LEU A 239 -3.58 23.17 -6.21
N SER A 240 -2.79 22.84 -7.23
CA SER A 240 -2.70 23.65 -8.45
C SER A 240 -2.84 22.92 -9.78
N LEU A 241 -2.72 21.60 -9.84
CA LEU A 241 -2.57 20.92 -11.14
C LEU A 241 -3.87 20.89 -11.96
N GLU A 242 -5.03 20.75 -11.32
CA GLU A 242 -6.32 20.82 -12.02
C GLU A 242 -6.52 22.20 -12.66
N GLY A 243 -6.90 22.20 -13.94
CA GLY A 243 -7.03 23.41 -14.76
C GLY A 243 -5.74 23.83 -15.46
N GLN A 244 -4.60 23.17 -15.21
CA GLN A 244 -3.33 23.44 -15.88
C GLN A 244 -3.08 22.47 -17.04
N PRO A 245 -2.23 22.85 -18.02
CA PRO A 245 -1.73 21.91 -19.01
C PRO A 245 -1.10 20.67 -18.34
N ALA A 246 -1.39 19.49 -18.87
CA ALA A 246 -0.80 18.26 -18.35
C ALA A 246 0.75 18.28 -18.52
N PRO A 247 1.53 17.98 -17.46
CA PRO A 247 2.97 17.85 -17.57
C PRO A 247 3.35 16.76 -18.59
N GLU A 248 4.38 17.01 -19.40
CA GLU A 248 4.80 16.02 -20.41
C GLU A 248 5.26 14.71 -19.77
N VAL A 249 4.87 13.62 -20.43
CA VAL A 249 5.31 12.25 -20.14
C VAL A 249 6.51 11.94 -21.03
N GLY A 250 7.65 11.64 -20.41
CA GLY A 250 8.88 11.25 -21.09
C GLY A 250 9.20 9.77 -20.93
N GLY A 251 10.36 9.37 -21.43
CA GLY A 251 10.90 8.02 -21.27
C GLY A 251 10.56 7.06 -22.41
N THR A 252 10.99 5.81 -22.22
CA THR A 252 10.73 4.68 -23.11
C THR A 252 10.18 3.52 -22.30
N GLY A 253 9.50 2.60 -22.97
CA GLY A 253 8.99 1.40 -22.31
C GLY A 253 10.09 0.45 -21.86
N PRO A 254 9.74 -0.61 -21.11
CA PRO A 254 10.72 -1.50 -20.49
C PRO A 254 11.63 -2.20 -21.51
N ALA A 255 11.15 -2.44 -22.74
CA ALA A 255 11.91 -3.02 -23.84
C ALA A 255 12.54 -1.96 -24.78
N GLY A 256 12.44 -0.67 -24.43
CA GLY A 256 13.01 0.44 -25.20
C GLY A 256 12.07 1.04 -26.25
N GLU A 257 10.82 0.60 -26.30
CA GLU A 257 9.80 1.15 -27.19
C GLU A 257 9.49 2.63 -26.88
N PRO A 258 9.26 3.48 -27.89
CA PRO A 258 8.94 4.88 -27.65
C PRO A 258 7.57 5.02 -26.98
N ALA A 259 7.48 5.92 -25.99
CA ALA A 259 6.19 6.31 -25.41
C ALA A 259 5.54 7.42 -26.25
N PRO A 260 4.20 7.46 -26.37
CA PRO A 260 3.53 8.59 -27.00
C PRO A 260 3.72 9.86 -26.17
N SER A 261 3.98 10.98 -26.84
CA SER A 261 3.92 12.29 -26.18
C SER A 261 2.47 12.67 -25.88
N LEU A 262 2.23 13.52 -24.89
CA LEU A 262 0.86 14.00 -24.65
C LEU A 262 0.36 14.86 -25.82
N ALA A 263 1.27 15.55 -26.50
CA ALA A 263 0.96 16.27 -27.72
C ALA A 263 0.39 15.38 -28.83
N SER A 264 0.90 14.16 -29.03
CA SER A 264 0.37 13.23 -30.05
C SER A 264 -0.98 12.62 -29.67
N LEU A 265 -1.39 12.75 -28.40
CA LEU A 265 -2.67 12.29 -27.87
C LEU A 265 -3.73 13.40 -27.79
N ARG A 266 -3.41 14.64 -28.23
CA ARG A 266 -4.39 15.73 -28.32
C ARG A 266 -5.61 15.31 -29.15
N GLY A 267 -6.77 15.85 -28.80
CA GLY A 267 -8.07 15.44 -29.37
C GLY A 267 -8.69 14.21 -28.70
N ARG A 268 -7.97 13.56 -27.77
CA ARG A 268 -8.46 12.42 -26.99
C ARG A 268 -8.38 12.72 -25.50
N PRO A 269 -9.36 12.30 -24.69
CA PRO A 269 -9.14 12.22 -23.24
C PRO A 269 -8.00 11.24 -22.93
N VAL A 270 -7.10 11.61 -22.03
CA VAL A 270 -5.97 10.79 -21.61
C VAL A 270 -6.04 10.52 -20.11
N LEU A 271 -5.89 9.25 -19.73
CA LEU A 271 -5.68 8.84 -18.35
C LEU A 271 -4.20 8.52 -18.15
N VAL A 272 -3.54 9.25 -17.25
CA VAL A 272 -2.16 8.98 -16.83
C VAL A 272 -2.21 8.21 -15.51
N TYR A 273 -1.68 6.99 -15.52
CA TYR A 273 -1.67 6.09 -14.37
C TYR A 273 -0.24 5.87 -13.87
N LEU A 274 0.17 6.58 -12.83
CA LEU A 274 1.53 6.46 -12.29
C LEU A 274 1.56 5.38 -11.21
N TRP A 275 2.46 4.42 -11.34
CA TRP A 275 2.45 3.17 -10.56
C TRP A 275 3.86 2.67 -10.21
N ALA A 276 3.92 1.53 -9.51
CA ALA A 276 5.16 0.82 -9.19
C ALA A 276 4.93 -0.70 -9.20
N ALA A 277 5.93 -1.49 -9.65
CA ALA A 277 5.80 -2.95 -9.78
C ALA A 277 5.52 -3.67 -8.44
N GLY A 278 6.11 -3.17 -7.35
CA GLY A 278 5.93 -3.71 -6.00
C GLY A 278 4.72 -3.20 -5.22
N CYS A 279 3.96 -2.25 -5.78
CA CYS A 279 2.90 -1.53 -5.06
C CYS A 279 1.60 -2.35 -4.98
N GLY A 280 1.14 -2.65 -3.76
CA GLY A 280 -0.09 -3.43 -3.50
C GLY A 280 -1.35 -2.71 -3.97
N ASP A 281 -1.48 -1.42 -3.65
CA ASP A 281 -2.62 -0.60 -4.05
C ASP A 281 -2.69 -0.41 -5.58
N CYS A 282 -1.55 -0.37 -6.25
CA CYS A 282 -1.46 -0.32 -7.70
C CYS A 282 -1.99 -1.62 -8.33
N LYS A 283 -1.67 -2.78 -7.74
CA LYS A 283 -2.22 -4.08 -8.17
C LYS A 283 -3.73 -4.14 -7.95
N ALA A 284 -4.25 -3.50 -6.89
CA ALA A 284 -5.68 -3.42 -6.64
C ALA A 284 -6.41 -2.45 -7.62
N GLN A 285 -5.75 -1.38 -8.06
CA GLN A 285 -6.33 -0.40 -9.00
C GLN A 285 -6.28 -0.87 -10.46
N ALA A 286 -5.28 -1.67 -10.85
CA ALA A 286 -5.07 -2.05 -12.25
C ALA A 286 -6.28 -2.78 -12.90
N PRO A 287 -7.00 -3.70 -12.22
CA PRO A 287 -8.23 -4.29 -12.77
C PRO A 287 -9.35 -3.27 -13.01
N VAL A 288 -9.46 -2.23 -12.18
CA VAL A 288 -10.41 -1.12 -12.39
C VAL A 288 -10.06 -0.36 -13.66
N LEU A 289 -8.77 -0.05 -13.84
CA LEU A 289 -8.28 0.62 -15.06
C LEU A 289 -8.56 -0.21 -16.32
N ALA A 290 -8.34 -1.52 -16.27
CA ALA A 290 -8.59 -2.43 -17.39
C ALA A 290 -10.07 -2.41 -17.84
N ARG A 291 -11.02 -2.42 -16.91
CA ARG A 291 -12.45 -2.35 -17.22
C ARG A 291 -12.86 -1.00 -17.79
N VAL A 292 -12.35 0.10 -17.24
CA VAL A 292 -12.58 1.45 -17.78
C VAL A 292 -12.00 1.57 -19.18
N LEU A 293 -10.77 1.11 -19.41
CA LEU A 293 -10.15 1.13 -20.73
C LEU A 293 -10.96 0.29 -21.73
N ALA A 294 -11.38 -0.92 -21.36
CA ALA A 294 -12.21 -1.78 -22.20
C ALA A 294 -13.54 -1.09 -22.60
N ARG A 295 -14.15 -0.35 -21.67
CA ARG A 295 -15.43 0.35 -21.91
C ARG A 295 -15.30 1.59 -22.81
N TYR A 296 -14.18 2.33 -22.73
CA TYR A 296 -14.08 3.66 -23.34
C TYR A 296 -13.00 3.80 -24.42
N ARG A 297 -12.16 2.79 -24.66
CA ARG A 297 -11.12 2.84 -25.71
C ARG A 297 -11.70 3.17 -27.10
N ASP A 298 -12.82 2.54 -27.45
CA ASP A 298 -13.46 2.69 -28.78
C ASP A 298 -14.20 4.03 -28.90
N ARG A 299 -14.38 4.74 -27.77
CA ARG A 299 -14.88 6.11 -27.70
C ARG A 299 -13.76 7.16 -27.66
N GLY A 300 -12.51 6.72 -27.78
CA GLY A 300 -11.35 7.60 -27.90
C GLY A 300 -10.51 7.77 -26.64
N LEU A 301 -10.83 7.13 -25.51
CA LEU A 301 -9.97 7.19 -24.31
C LEU A 301 -8.56 6.67 -24.65
N ALA A 302 -7.53 7.43 -24.30
CA ALA A 302 -6.14 7.00 -24.30
C ALA A 302 -5.66 6.76 -22.86
N VAL A 303 -4.73 5.84 -22.67
CA VAL A 303 -4.11 5.56 -21.37
C VAL A 303 -2.60 5.50 -21.56
N VAL A 304 -1.86 6.09 -20.63
CA VAL A 304 -0.41 5.93 -20.49
C VAL A 304 -0.11 5.61 -19.03
N ALA A 305 0.78 4.67 -18.76
CA ALA A 305 1.07 4.19 -17.41
C ALA A 305 2.55 4.37 -17.01
N PRO A 306 3.02 5.62 -16.79
CA PRO A 306 4.41 5.87 -16.44
C PRO A 306 4.83 5.22 -15.12
N THR A 307 6.09 4.84 -15.04
CA THR A 307 6.74 4.34 -13.84
C THR A 307 8.20 4.79 -13.82
N ARG A 308 8.97 4.34 -12.83
CA ARG A 308 10.42 4.56 -12.76
C ARG A 308 11.13 3.34 -12.18
N LEU A 309 12.45 3.42 -12.20
CA LEU A 309 13.32 2.56 -11.43
C LEU A 309 13.39 3.11 -9.98
N TYR A 310 13.07 2.26 -9.02
CA TYR A 310 13.06 2.55 -7.59
C TYR A 310 14.33 2.03 -6.90
N GLY A 311 15.00 1.02 -7.47
CA GLY A 311 16.24 0.49 -6.90
C GLY A 311 16.05 -0.41 -5.68
N ASP A 312 14.79 -0.72 -5.32
CA ASP A 312 14.43 -1.56 -4.18
C ASP A 312 14.26 -3.02 -4.62
N GLY A 313 15.34 -3.80 -4.57
CA GLY A 313 15.31 -5.21 -4.95
C GLY A 313 15.02 -6.15 -3.77
N PRO A 314 14.69 -7.41 -4.04
CA PRO A 314 14.40 -8.41 -3.01
C PRO A 314 15.57 -8.56 -2.04
N GLY A 315 15.28 -8.57 -0.73
CA GLY A 315 16.28 -8.83 0.31
C GLY A 315 17.28 -7.69 0.55
N GLY A 316 16.97 -6.46 0.16
CA GLY A 316 17.85 -5.31 0.35
C GLY A 316 18.99 -5.22 -0.68
N ARG A 317 18.95 -6.06 -1.71
CA ARG A 317 19.88 -5.96 -2.85
C ARG A 317 19.38 -4.90 -3.82
N THR A 318 20.25 -3.98 -4.23
CA THR A 318 19.95 -3.08 -5.35
C THR A 318 19.94 -3.87 -6.67
N PRO A 319 18.83 -3.89 -7.41
CA PRO A 319 18.77 -4.55 -8.71
C PRO A 319 19.46 -3.70 -9.77
N THR A 320 19.96 -4.36 -10.81
CA THR A 320 20.40 -3.66 -12.01
C THR A 320 19.19 -3.04 -12.73
N PRO A 321 19.37 -1.97 -13.53
CA PRO A 321 18.29 -1.40 -14.33
C PRO A 321 17.58 -2.42 -15.24
N ALA A 322 18.31 -3.42 -15.74
CA ALA A 322 17.75 -4.48 -16.59
C ALA A 322 16.83 -5.43 -15.80
N GLU A 323 17.25 -5.84 -14.59
CA GLU A 323 16.43 -6.68 -13.70
C GLU A 323 15.13 -5.96 -13.31
N GLU A 324 15.22 -4.68 -12.96
CA GLU A 324 14.04 -3.92 -12.55
C GLU A 324 13.09 -3.66 -13.73
N LYS A 325 13.62 -3.36 -14.94
CA LYS A 325 12.80 -3.30 -16.15
C LYS A 325 12.08 -4.62 -16.46
N ALA A 326 12.75 -5.75 -16.25
CA ALA A 326 12.13 -7.07 -16.41
C ALA A 326 10.99 -7.30 -15.39
N GLU A 327 11.18 -6.89 -14.13
CA GLU A 327 10.12 -6.96 -13.11
C GLU A 327 8.96 -6.00 -13.41
N ILE A 328 9.22 -4.80 -13.95
CA ILE A 328 8.18 -3.89 -14.44
C ILE A 328 7.37 -4.56 -15.56
N ALA A 329 8.04 -5.12 -16.57
CA ALA A 329 7.38 -5.79 -17.70
C ALA A 329 6.53 -6.98 -17.23
N LYS A 330 7.07 -7.78 -16.31
CA LYS A 330 6.36 -8.91 -15.70
C LYS A 330 5.15 -8.48 -14.89
N ALA A 331 5.31 -7.46 -14.03
CA ALA A 331 4.21 -6.94 -13.20
C ALA A 331 3.10 -6.34 -14.05
N TRP A 332 3.45 -5.61 -15.12
CA TRP A 332 2.47 -5.05 -16.05
C TRP A 332 1.77 -6.13 -16.86
N GLY A 333 2.53 -7.08 -17.42
CA GLY A 333 2.01 -8.19 -18.21
C GLY A 333 1.10 -9.15 -17.44
N ALA A 334 1.19 -9.17 -16.10
CA ALA A 334 0.29 -9.94 -15.25
C ALA A 334 -1.13 -9.33 -15.14
N THR A 335 -1.34 -8.09 -15.61
CA THR A 335 -2.66 -7.47 -15.60
C THR A 335 -3.34 -7.63 -16.96
N GLU A 336 -4.36 -8.50 -17.01
CA GLU A 336 -5.17 -8.69 -18.20
C GLU A 336 -5.86 -7.39 -18.64
N GLY A 337 -5.92 -7.14 -19.95
CA GLY A 337 -6.59 -5.97 -20.53
C GLY A 337 -5.76 -4.68 -20.58
N LEU A 338 -4.52 -4.68 -20.08
CA LEU A 338 -3.61 -3.50 -20.12
C LEU A 338 -2.36 -3.69 -20.99
N SER A 339 -2.20 -4.82 -21.66
CA SER A 339 -0.99 -5.15 -22.43
C SER A 339 -0.65 -4.15 -23.56
N SER A 340 -1.65 -3.45 -24.10
CA SER A 340 -1.48 -2.44 -25.16
C SER A 340 -1.20 -1.02 -24.62
N VAL A 341 -1.24 -0.83 -23.31
CA VAL A 341 -1.00 0.48 -22.69
C VAL A 341 0.51 0.74 -22.61
N PRO A 342 1.01 1.89 -23.10
CA PRO A 342 2.41 2.26 -22.98
C PRO A 342 2.84 2.44 -21.52
N VAL A 343 4.02 1.92 -21.17
CA VAL A 343 4.61 1.98 -19.82
C VAL A 343 5.96 2.71 -19.84
N PRO A 344 5.99 4.03 -20.09
CA PRO A 344 7.25 4.77 -20.05
C PRO A 344 7.92 4.66 -18.69
N VAL A 345 9.23 4.38 -18.69
CA VAL A 345 10.08 4.36 -17.50
C VAL A 345 10.90 5.66 -17.48
N ASP A 346 10.52 6.60 -16.62
CA ASP A 346 11.18 7.90 -16.46
C ASP A 346 10.97 8.50 -15.07
N THR A 347 12.06 8.74 -14.35
CA THR A 347 12.01 9.33 -13.00
C THR A 347 11.47 10.75 -13.02
N GLU A 348 11.81 11.57 -14.01
CA GLU A 348 11.39 12.98 -14.01
C GLU A 348 9.88 13.10 -14.30
N THR A 349 9.30 12.22 -15.12
CA THR A 349 7.84 12.11 -15.27
C THR A 349 7.17 11.84 -13.92
N MET A 350 7.69 10.90 -13.12
CA MET A 350 7.16 10.64 -11.78
C MET A 350 7.27 11.87 -10.87
N VAL A 351 8.38 12.60 -10.95
CA VAL A 351 8.59 13.85 -10.19
C VAL A 351 7.58 14.92 -10.61
N ARG A 352 7.42 15.21 -11.91
CA ARG A 352 6.50 16.25 -12.43
C ARG A 352 5.07 16.04 -11.97
N TYR A 353 4.62 14.79 -11.95
CA TYR A 353 3.29 14.42 -11.48
C TYR A 353 3.19 14.27 -9.96
N GLY A 354 4.30 14.39 -9.23
CA GLY A 354 4.32 14.26 -7.77
C GLY A 354 3.98 12.84 -7.31
N ALA A 355 4.41 11.82 -8.05
CA ALA A 355 4.13 10.41 -7.74
C ALA A 355 4.99 9.88 -6.58
N SER A 356 4.91 10.53 -5.43
CA SER A 356 5.45 10.02 -4.17
C SER A 356 4.51 9.07 -3.43
N ALA A 357 3.25 9.00 -3.89
CA ALA A 357 2.26 8.02 -3.48
C ALA A 357 1.70 7.39 -4.75
N THR A 358 1.69 6.07 -4.83
CA THR A 358 1.18 5.32 -5.97
C THR A 358 0.04 4.40 -5.51
N PRO A 359 -1.05 4.27 -6.29
CA PRO A 359 -1.24 4.88 -7.60
C PRO A 359 -1.52 6.38 -7.54
N THR A 360 -1.04 7.12 -8.55
CA THR A 360 -1.51 8.47 -8.86
C THR A 360 -2.26 8.44 -10.18
N ILE A 361 -3.48 8.99 -10.20
CA ILE A 361 -4.35 9.01 -11.38
C ILE A 361 -4.55 10.46 -11.81
N VAL A 362 -4.34 10.72 -13.09
CA VAL A 362 -4.60 12.03 -13.70
C VAL A 362 -5.49 11.84 -14.92
N LEU A 363 -6.55 12.64 -15.02
CA LEU A 363 -7.38 12.71 -16.22
C LEU A 363 -7.16 14.04 -16.92
N VAL A 364 -6.95 13.94 -18.22
CA VAL A 364 -6.54 15.03 -19.11
C VAL A 364 -7.56 15.10 -20.23
N ASP A 365 -8.09 16.28 -20.50
CA ASP A 365 -9.10 16.49 -21.54
C ASP A 365 -8.51 16.45 -22.97
N ARG A 366 -9.36 16.65 -24.00
CA ARG A 366 -8.93 16.68 -25.41
C ARG A 366 -7.98 17.84 -25.74
N LYS A 367 -8.08 18.94 -24.99
CA LYS A 367 -7.20 20.13 -25.06
C LYS A 367 -5.95 19.96 -24.21
N GLY A 368 -5.74 18.74 -23.70
CA GLY A 368 -4.82 18.28 -22.65
C GLY A 368 -4.56 19.25 -21.51
N VAL A 369 -5.65 19.72 -20.93
CA VAL A 369 -5.70 20.33 -19.61
C VAL A 369 -6.10 19.26 -18.60
N VAL A 370 -5.47 19.27 -17.42
CA VAL A 370 -5.81 18.36 -16.33
C VAL A 370 -7.18 18.72 -15.79
N ARG A 371 -8.06 17.72 -15.67
CA ARG A 371 -9.43 17.84 -15.14
C ARG A 371 -9.64 17.06 -13.85
N PHE A 372 -8.70 16.17 -13.53
CA PHE A 372 -8.71 15.41 -12.29
C PHE A 372 -7.29 15.01 -11.92
N TYR A 373 -6.94 15.17 -10.65
CA TYR A 373 -5.69 14.68 -10.08
C TYR A 373 -5.93 14.05 -8.71
N THR A 374 -5.46 12.83 -8.52
CA THR A 374 -5.51 12.18 -7.21
C THR A 374 -4.32 11.24 -6.96
N PRO A 375 -3.61 11.37 -5.83
CA PRO A 375 -2.51 10.49 -5.44
C PRO A 375 -3.00 9.30 -4.60
N THR A 376 -4.15 8.72 -4.97
CA THR A 376 -4.73 7.54 -4.31
C THR A 376 -5.60 6.73 -5.29
N ARG A 377 -6.09 5.58 -4.82
CA ARG A 377 -7.03 4.74 -5.55
C ARG A 377 -8.36 5.43 -5.79
N VAL A 378 -9.02 5.03 -6.87
CA VAL A 378 -10.33 5.56 -7.27
C VAL A 378 -11.24 4.39 -7.62
N SER A 379 -12.49 4.46 -7.17
CA SER A 379 -13.49 3.46 -7.51
C SER A 379 -13.75 3.43 -9.02
N GLU A 380 -14.19 2.28 -9.53
CA GLU A 380 -14.58 2.17 -10.94
C GLU A 380 -15.68 3.15 -11.32
N SER A 381 -16.70 3.29 -10.46
CA SER A 381 -17.83 4.19 -10.70
C SER A 381 -17.39 5.66 -10.83
N GLU A 382 -16.48 6.11 -9.97
CA GLU A 382 -15.96 7.47 -10.05
C GLU A 382 -15.08 7.66 -11.27
N LEU A 383 -14.18 6.72 -11.55
CA LEU A 383 -13.28 6.81 -12.70
C LEU A 383 -14.07 6.82 -14.02
N ALA A 384 -15.07 5.95 -14.14
CA ALA A 384 -15.97 5.88 -15.29
C ALA A 384 -16.75 7.19 -15.48
N ARG A 385 -17.37 7.73 -14.42
CA ARG A 385 -18.09 9.01 -14.47
C ARG A 385 -17.20 10.14 -14.97
N ARG A 386 -15.99 10.26 -14.44
CA ARG A 386 -15.05 11.32 -14.84
C ARG A 386 -14.61 11.17 -16.30
N VAL A 387 -14.40 9.93 -16.77
CA VAL A 387 -14.08 9.67 -18.18
C VAL A 387 -15.26 10.05 -19.09
N GLU A 388 -16.49 9.76 -18.68
CA GLU A 388 -17.70 10.16 -19.42
C GLU A 388 -17.83 11.67 -19.54
N GLU A 389 -17.53 12.41 -18.47
CA GLU A 389 -17.48 13.89 -18.49
C GLU A 389 -16.50 14.40 -19.54
N LEU A 390 -15.27 13.85 -19.58
CA LEU A 390 -14.28 14.24 -20.58
C LEU A 390 -14.68 13.88 -22.01
N LEU A 391 -15.34 12.74 -22.18
CA LEU A 391 -15.83 12.32 -23.50
C LEU A 391 -16.97 13.21 -24.00
N ALA A 392 -17.76 13.80 -23.10
CA ALA A 392 -18.85 14.71 -23.42
C ALA A 392 -18.39 16.15 -23.71
N GLU A 393 -17.18 16.55 -23.30
CA GLU A 393 -16.64 17.87 -23.63
C GLU A 393 -16.56 18.09 -25.16
N PRO A 394 -16.88 19.29 -25.69
CA PRO A 394 -16.68 19.59 -27.10
C PRO A 394 -15.20 19.49 -27.48
N SER A 395 -14.93 18.91 -28.65
CA SER A 395 -13.58 18.78 -29.23
C SER A 395 -12.89 20.13 -29.44
#